data_AF-A0A397ENH5-F1
#
_entry.id   AF-A0A397ENH5-F1
#
_cell.length_a   1.000
_cell.length_b   1.000
_cell.length_c   1.000
_cell.angle_alpha   90.00
_cell.angle_beta   90.00
_cell.angle_gamma   90.00
#
_symmetry.space_group_name_H-M   'P 1'
#
loop_
_entity.id
_entity.type
_entity.pdbx_description
1 polymer ?
#
loop_
_entity_poly.entity_id
_entity_poly.type
_entity_poly.pdbx_seq_one_letter_code
_entity_poly.pdbx_strand_id
1 'polypeptide(L)'
;MSGTIELTPHRPVIYMDESYIHHNYARHNDSLYYPDDELDQAPKPKHKGQRLCFISGILDDGPDGSKLLATRVFRGGSRKTKDYHGMFNHAYFVTWMKELMDELGVLGKSGAVIIMDNASYQKGVPHDTPKGTWKKQDLLAASSNEYRSVIWSKVQAHVRQNVLPEVVAMARARNFEVVYTPPYHSDLQPIEYVCAYLKGGVG
;
A
#
# COMPACT_ATOMS: atom_id res chain seq x y z
N MET A 1 -18.48 -16.30 38.15
CA MET A 1 -17.34 -15.37 37.97
C MET A 1 -16.48 -15.94 36.86
N SER A 2 -16.46 -15.32 35.69
CA SER A 2 -15.47 -15.61 34.65
C SER A 2 -14.78 -14.29 34.37
N GLY A 3 -13.62 -14.10 34.99
CA GLY A 3 -12.81 -12.91 34.76
C GLY A 3 -12.13 -13.07 33.41
N THR A 4 -12.51 -12.25 32.44
CA THR A 4 -11.77 -12.09 31.20
C THR A 4 -10.38 -11.58 31.56
N ILE A 5 -9.35 -12.37 31.28
CA ILE A 5 -7.97 -11.93 31.40
C ILE A 5 -7.77 -10.89 30.28
N GLU A 6 -7.76 -9.60 30.61
CA GLU A 6 -7.32 -8.57 29.68
C GLU A 6 -5.82 -8.72 29.47
N LEU A 7 -5.46 -9.43 28.40
CA LEU A 7 -4.09 -9.58 27.92
C LEU A 7 -3.61 -8.26 27.34
N THR A 8 -3.00 -7.39 28.17
CA THR A 8 -2.43 -6.09 27.79
C THR A 8 -3.40 -5.13 27.11
N PRO A 9 -3.23 -3.80 27.18
CA PRO A 9 -4.03 -2.92 26.33
C PRO A 9 -3.79 -3.30 24.87
N HIS A 10 -4.86 -3.70 24.17
CA HIS A 10 -4.81 -4.08 22.77
C HIS A 10 -4.22 -2.91 21.98
N ARG A 11 -2.98 -3.08 21.50
CA ARG A 11 -2.33 -2.07 20.66
C ARG A 11 -3.08 -2.05 19.33
N PRO A 12 -3.69 -0.91 18.92
CA PRO A 12 -4.45 -0.88 17.68
C PRO A 12 -3.57 -1.23 16.49
N VAL A 13 -4.06 -2.06 15.59
CA VAL A 13 -3.34 -2.46 14.37
C VAL A 13 -4.14 -1.98 13.17
N ILE A 14 -3.46 -1.43 12.17
CA ILE A 14 -4.05 -1.00 10.93
C ILE A 14 -3.44 -1.84 9.82
N TYR A 15 -4.27 -2.60 9.11
CA TYR A 15 -3.89 -3.29 7.89
C TYR A 15 -4.32 -2.46 6.71
N MET A 16 -3.40 -1.99 5.89
CA MET A 16 -3.74 -1.21 4.69
C MET A 16 -3.25 -1.91 3.43
N ASP A 17 -4.01 -1.70 2.36
CA ASP A 17 -3.66 -2.18 1.03
C ASP A 17 -4.46 -1.43 -0.04
N GLU A 18 -3.97 -1.54 -1.27
CA GLU A 18 -4.62 -1.06 -2.48
C GLU A 18 -5.16 -2.23 -3.30
N SER A 19 -6.37 -2.08 -3.84
CA SER A 19 -6.92 -3.08 -4.73
C SER A 19 -7.74 -2.47 -5.84
N TYR A 20 -8.18 -3.32 -6.78
CA TYR A 20 -9.05 -2.89 -7.85
C TYR A 20 -10.06 -3.96 -8.26
N ILE A 21 -11.20 -3.51 -8.76
CA ILE A 21 -12.23 -4.31 -9.42
C ILE A 21 -12.19 -3.95 -10.90
N HIS A 22 -11.97 -4.96 -11.74
CA HIS A 22 -12.02 -4.74 -13.19
C HIS A 22 -13.48 -4.57 -13.62
N HIS A 23 -13.79 -3.68 -14.57
CA HIS A 23 -15.19 -3.46 -14.99
C HIS A 23 -15.88 -4.71 -15.58
N ASN A 24 -15.08 -5.64 -16.12
CA ASN A 24 -15.55 -6.97 -16.57
C ASN A 24 -15.29 -8.07 -15.54
N TYR A 25 -15.19 -7.73 -14.25
CA TYR A 25 -15.07 -8.74 -13.21
C TYR A 25 -16.40 -9.48 -13.10
N ALA A 26 -16.38 -10.78 -13.40
CA ALA A 26 -17.48 -11.70 -13.15
C ALA A 26 -17.02 -12.69 -12.08
N ARG A 27 -17.73 -12.73 -10.94
CA ARG A 27 -17.40 -13.61 -9.80
C ARG A 27 -17.54 -15.07 -10.19
N HIS A 28 -18.60 -15.36 -10.95
CA HIS A 28 -18.87 -16.65 -11.53
C HIS A 28 -18.56 -16.56 -13.03
N ASN A 29 -17.81 -17.53 -13.53
CA ASN A 29 -17.61 -17.69 -14.97
C ASN A 29 -18.90 -18.32 -15.54
N ASP A 30 -20.04 -17.64 -15.36
CA ASP A 30 -21.36 -18.05 -15.85
C ASP A 30 -21.37 -17.88 -17.38
N SER A 31 -20.50 -18.62 -18.07
CA SER A 31 -20.78 -18.93 -19.46
C SER A 31 -21.99 -19.87 -19.42
N LEU A 32 -23.02 -19.54 -20.20
CA LEU A 32 -24.09 -20.46 -20.53
C LEU A 32 -23.43 -21.64 -21.28
N TYR A 33 -22.89 -22.60 -20.54
CA TYR A 33 -22.31 -23.82 -21.09
C TYR A 33 -23.45 -24.67 -21.62
N TYR A 34 -23.56 -24.74 -22.95
CA TYR A 34 -24.32 -25.79 -23.60
C TYR A 34 -23.35 -26.97 -23.82
N PRO A 35 -23.71 -28.21 -23.43
CA PRO A 35 -22.82 -29.38 -23.46
C PRO A 35 -22.23 -29.73 -24.83
N ASP A 36 -22.77 -29.15 -25.90
CA ASP A 36 -22.50 -29.53 -27.29
C ASP A 36 -21.50 -28.57 -27.98
N ASP A 37 -21.01 -27.53 -27.30
CA ASP A 37 -20.05 -26.56 -27.85
C ASP A 37 -18.60 -27.09 -27.78
N GLU A 38 -18.24 -28.00 -28.69
CA GLU A 38 -16.88 -28.56 -28.82
C GLU A 38 -15.81 -27.56 -29.33
N LEU A 39 -16.20 -26.33 -29.71
CA LEU A 39 -15.30 -25.35 -30.35
C LEU A 39 -14.82 -24.20 -29.45
N ASP A 40 -15.31 -24.06 -28.22
CA ASP A 40 -15.10 -22.83 -27.45
C ASP A 40 -14.03 -22.95 -26.36
N GLN A 41 -12.78 -23.24 -26.78
CA GLN A 41 -11.60 -22.82 -26.02
C GLN A 41 -11.32 -21.33 -26.25
N ALA A 42 -12.33 -20.47 -26.09
CA ALA A 42 -12.15 -19.03 -26.23
C ALA A 42 -11.07 -18.58 -25.23
N PRO A 43 -9.94 -17.99 -25.69
CA PRO A 43 -8.95 -17.45 -24.79
C PRO A 43 -9.63 -16.43 -23.87
N LYS A 44 -9.45 -16.55 -22.56
CA LYS A 44 -9.97 -15.59 -21.58
C LYS A 44 -9.75 -14.17 -22.11
N PRO A 45 -10.81 -13.38 -22.33
CA PRO A 45 -10.65 -12.10 -23.00
C PRO A 45 -9.68 -11.22 -22.19
N LYS A 46 -8.57 -10.84 -22.83
CA LYS A 46 -7.57 -9.93 -22.27
C LYS A 46 -8.17 -8.53 -22.25
N HIS A 47 -8.87 -8.20 -21.18
CA HIS A 47 -9.51 -6.90 -21.09
C HIS A 47 -8.49 -5.79 -20.77
N LYS A 48 -8.19 -4.95 -21.77
CA LYS A 48 -7.83 -3.55 -21.50
C LYS A 48 -9.11 -2.83 -21.11
N GLY A 49 -9.11 -2.14 -19.97
CA GLY A 49 -10.36 -1.79 -19.35
C GLY A 49 -10.29 -0.81 -18.21
N GLN A 50 -11.43 -0.15 -17.96
CA GLN A 50 -11.60 0.64 -16.75
C GLN A 50 -11.50 -0.26 -15.52
N ARG A 51 -10.89 0.27 -14.47
CA ARG A 51 -10.78 -0.37 -13.16
C ARG A 51 -11.36 0.56 -12.12
N LEU A 52 -12.16 0.03 -11.21
CA LEU A 52 -12.51 0.72 -9.97
C LEU A 52 -11.40 0.39 -8.98
N CYS A 53 -10.49 1.32 -8.77
CA CYS A 53 -9.38 1.18 -7.85
C CYS A 53 -9.76 1.77 -6.51
N PHE A 54 -9.21 1.22 -5.43
CA PHE A 54 -9.44 1.72 -4.10
C PHE A 54 -8.24 1.47 -3.18
N ILE A 55 -8.18 2.24 -2.11
CA ILE A 55 -7.23 2.11 -1.01
C ILE A 55 -8.00 2.33 0.29
N SER A 56 -7.67 1.53 1.31
CA SER A 56 -8.30 1.64 2.62
C SER A 56 -7.37 1.06 3.69
N GLY A 57 -7.58 1.48 4.95
CA GLY A 57 -7.01 0.82 6.12
C GLY A 57 -8.11 0.15 6.93
N ILE A 58 -7.86 -1.04 7.45
CA ILE A 58 -8.72 -1.71 8.44
C ILE A 58 -8.07 -1.52 9.79
N LEU A 59 -8.76 -0.79 10.67
CA LEU A 59 -8.45 -0.76 12.09
C LEU A 59 -8.95 -2.06 12.72
N ASP A 60 -8.03 -2.80 13.32
CA ASP A 60 -8.29 -3.83 14.32
C ASP A 60 -8.19 -3.20 15.71
N ASP A 61 -9.34 -3.10 16.36
CA ASP A 61 -9.51 -2.56 17.72
C ASP A 61 -10.49 -3.43 18.51
N GLY A 62 -10.42 -4.74 18.27
CA GLY A 62 -11.32 -5.73 18.85
C GLY A 62 -12.68 -5.82 18.14
N PRO A 63 -13.59 -6.68 18.65
CA PRO A 63 -14.83 -7.06 17.96
C PRO A 63 -15.75 -5.91 17.60
N ASP A 64 -15.87 -4.91 18.48
CA ASP A 64 -16.81 -3.79 18.32
C ASP A 64 -16.13 -2.48 17.85
N GLY A 65 -14.79 -2.44 17.86
CA GLY A 65 -14.00 -1.26 17.51
C GLY A 65 -13.47 -1.25 16.07
N SER A 66 -13.51 -2.41 15.40
CA SER A 66 -12.91 -2.59 14.09
C SER A 66 -13.67 -1.88 12.97
N LYS A 67 -12.94 -1.22 12.05
CA LYS A 67 -13.55 -0.43 10.97
C LYS A 67 -12.62 -0.11 9.81
N LEU A 68 -13.23 0.23 8.67
CA LEU A 68 -12.51 0.81 7.54
C LEU A 68 -12.22 2.30 7.80
N LEU A 69 -11.03 2.72 7.39
CA LEU A 69 -10.47 4.06 7.54
C LEU A 69 -9.95 4.58 6.20
N ALA A 70 -9.99 5.90 6.03
CA ALA A 70 -9.39 6.64 4.93
C ALA A 70 -9.72 6.07 3.55
N THR A 71 -10.91 5.49 3.37
CA THR A 71 -11.28 4.83 2.12
C THR A 71 -11.36 5.83 0.97
N ARG A 72 -10.62 5.56 -0.10
CA ARG A 72 -10.68 6.31 -1.37
C ARG A 72 -10.97 5.35 -2.50
N VAL A 73 -11.86 5.77 -3.40
CA VAL A 73 -12.26 4.99 -4.58
C VAL A 73 -12.18 5.87 -5.81
N PHE A 74 -11.62 5.34 -6.90
CA PHE A 74 -11.45 6.10 -8.14
C PHE A 74 -11.45 5.18 -9.36
N ARG A 75 -11.69 5.76 -10.55
CA ARG A 75 -11.66 5.03 -11.82
C ARG A 75 -10.30 5.18 -12.50
N GLY A 76 -9.59 4.07 -12.69
CA GLY A 76 -8.36 3.99 -13.48
C GLY A 76 -8.62 3.49 -14.90
N GLY A 77 -7.70 3.76 -15.83
CA GLY A 77 -7.69 3.15 -17.16
C GLY A 77 -8.60 3.78 -18.23
N SER A 78 -9.18 4.95 -18.00
CA SER A 78 -9.84 5.73 -19.06
C SER A 78 -8.82 6.53 -19.88
N ARG A 79 -9.11 6.86 -21.16
CA ARG A 79 -8.26 7.70 -22.04
C ARG A 79 -7.91 9.09 -21.46
N LYS A 80 -8.50 9.49 -20.33
CA LYS A 80 -8.28 10.79 -19.64
C LYS A 80 -7.64 10.67 -18.25
N THR A 81 -7.40 9.46 -17.74
CA THR A 81 -6.90 9.23 -16.36
C THR A 81 -5.67 8.34 -16.37
N LYS A 82 -4.72 8.61 -15.47
CA LYS A 82 -3.50 7.79 -15.28
C LYS A 82 -3.88 6.31 -15.06
N ASP A 83 -3.05 5.39 -15.54
CA ASP A 83 -3.14 3.96 -15.24
C ASP A 83 -3.10 3.71 -13.72
N TYR A 84 -3.54 2.54 -13.24
CA TYR A 84 -3.50 2.11 -11.83
C TYR A 84 -2.16 2.50 -11.17
N HIS A 85 -1.05 2.15 -11.82
CA HIS A 85 0.29 2.46 -11.34
C HIS A 85 0.65 3.95 -11.41
N GLY A 86 0.02 4.72 -12.29
CA GLY A 86 0.19 6.17 -12.36
C GLY A 86 -0.62 6.93 -11.31
N MET A 87 -1.70 6.32 -10.79
CA MET A 87 -2.54 6.90 -9.75
C MET A 87 -1.91 6.75 -8.36
N PHE A 88 -1.47 5.53 -8.02
CA PHE A 88 -0.75 5.25 -6.78
C PHE A 88 0.74 5.62 -6.90
N ASN A 89 1.01 6.93 -6.81
CA ASN A 89 2.37 7.45 -6.73
C ASN A 89 2.69 7.91 -5.30
N HIS A 90 3.98 8.17 -5.04
CA HIS A 90 4.46 8.52 -3.71
C HIS A 90 3.75 9.74 -3.10
N ALA A 91 3.54 10.81 -3.87
CA ALA A 91 2.89 12.03 -3.37
C ALA A 91 1.42 11.78 -2.97
N TYR A 92 0.71 10.98 -3.77
CA TYR A 92 -0.63 10.53 -3.42
C TYR A 92 -0.62 9.72 -2.11
N PHE A 93 0.30 8.76 -2.00
CA PHE A 93 0.39 7.89 -0.83
C PHE A 93 0.75 8.66 0.46
N VAL A 94 1.66 9.63 0.40
CA VAL A 94 1.98 10.54 1.52
C VAL A 94 0.73 11.30 1.98
N THR A 95 -0.05 11.82 1.03
CA THR A 95 -1.30 12.53 1.34
C THR A 95 -2.30 11.60 2.01
N TRP A 96 -2.50 10.41 1.46
CA TRP A 96 -3.41 9.40 2.00
C TRP A 96 -2.99 8.93 3.40
N MET A 97 -1.70 8.67 3.64
CA MET A 97 -1.15 8.31 4.95
C MET A 97 -1.41 9.40 6.00
N LYS A 98 -1.34 10.68 5.60
CA LYS A 98 -1.71 11.79 6.49
C LYS A 98 -3.18 11.72 6.87
N GLU A 99 -4.08 11.52 5.92
CA GLU A 99 -5.53 11.38 6.16
C GLU A 99 -5.84 10.21 7.09
N LEU A 100 -5.22 9.04 6.86
CA LEU A 100 -5.33 7.88 7.74
C LEU A 100 -4.94 8.21 9.19
N MET A 101 -3.79 8.85 9.39
CA MET A 101 -3.32 9.22 10.72
C MET A 101 -4.16 10.32 11.37
N ASP A 102 -4.68 11.27 10.59
CA ASP A 102 -5.59 12.30 11.08
C ASP A 102 -6.90 11.65 11.58
N GLU A 103 -7.45 10.67 10.84
CA GLU A 103 -8.62 9.90 11.26
C GLU A 103 -8.35 9.08 12.53
N LEU A 104 -7.20 8.39 12.62
CA LEU A 104 -6.78 7.71 13.85
C LEU A 104 -6.72 8.68 15.05
N GLY A 105 -6.23 9.89 14.84
CA GLY A 105 -6.19 10.94 15.85
C GLY A 105 -7.59 11.36 16.34
N VAL A 106 -8.54 11.56 15.41
CA VAL A 106 -9.95 11.84 15.75
C VAL A 106 -10.56 10.74 16.61
N LEU A 107 -10.11 9.50 16.42
CA LEU A 107 -10.59 8.32 17.15
C LEU A 107 -9.86 8.07 18.46
N GLY A 108 -8.94 8.96 18.85
CA GLY A 108 -8.13 8.81 20.06
C GLY A 108 -7.16 7.64 20.00
N LYS A 109 -6.81 7.15 18.80
CA LYS A 109 -5.86 6.04 18.64
C LYS A 109 -4.43 6.59 18.61
N SER A 110 -3.63 6.12 19.55
CA SER A 110 -2.20 6.45 19.69
C SER A 110 -1.39 5.17 19.84
N GLY A 111 -0.11 5.19 19.47
CA GLY A 111 0.74 4.01 19.59
C GLY A 111 0.40 2.90 18.61
N ALA A 112 -0.50 3.12 17.64
CA ALA A 112 -0.95 2.09 16.71
C ALA A 112 0.17 1.62 15.76
N VAL A 113 0.03 0.39 15.26
CA VAL A 113 0.90 -0.19 14.22
C VAL A 113 0.20 -0.12 12.88
N ILE A 114 0.84 0.44 11.86
CA ILE A 114 0.36 0.44 10.48
C ILE A 114 1.17 -0.60 9.71
N ILE A 115 0.48 -1.61 9.21
CA ILE A 115 1.03 -2.74 8.45
C ILE A 115 0.73 -2.50 6.96
N MET A 116 1.78 -2.50 6.14
CA MET A 116 1.69 -2.30 4.69
C MET A 116 2.62 -3.26 3.93
N ASP A 117 2.38 -3.41 2.62
CA ASP A 117 3.16 -4.28 1.73
C ASP A 117 4.51 -3.64 1.35
N ASN A 118 5.18 -4.10 0.28
CA ASN A 118 6.49 -3.59 -0.12
C ASN A 118 6.44 -2.70 -1.37
N ALA A 119 5.28 -2.12 -1.71
CA ALA A 119 5.14 -1.31 -2.91
C ALA A 119 6.16 -0.16 -2.94
N SER A 120 6.79 0.05 -4.10
CA SER A 120 7.93 0.98 -4.22
C SER A 120 7.58 2.43 -3.88
N TYR A 121 6.35 2.86 -4.17
CA TYR A 121 5.87 4.21 -3.82
C TYR A 121 5.67 4.43 -2.32
N GLN A 122 5.58 3.37 -1.50
CA GLN A 122 5.49 3.49 -0.04
C GLN A 122 6.86 3.77 0.59
N LYS A 123 7.95 3.45 -0.13
CA LYS A 123 9.34 3.59 0.33
C LYS A 123 10.03 4.85 -0.19
N GLY A 124 9.26 5.82 -0.67
CA GLY A 124 9.82 7.10 -1.11
C GLY A 124 10.50 7.83 0.05
N VAL A 125 11.67 8.39 -0.25
CA VAL A 125 12.52 9.14 0.67
C VAL A 125 12.40 10.64 0.38
N PRO A 126 12.74 11.53 1.33
CA PRO A 126 12.70 12.97 1.13
C PRO A 126 13.34 13.42 -0.19
N HIS A 127 12.78 14.46 -0.82
CA HIS A 127 13.17 14.89 -2.17
C HIS A 127 14.66 15.27 -2.30
N ASP A 128 15.22 15.83 -1.24
CA ASP A 128 16.62 16.23 -1.07
C ASP A 128 17.57 15.05 -0.79
N THR A 129 17.05 13.83 -0.67
CA THR A 129 17.88 12.63 -0.56
C THR A 129 18.71 12.43 -1.83
N PRO A 130 20.04 12.22 -1.72
CA PRO A 130 20.90 12.02 -2.88
C PRO A 130 20.45 10.87 -3.79
N LYS A 131 20.45 11.10 -5.12
CA LYS A 131 20.04 10.11 -6.12
C LYS A 131 21.22 9.70 -7.01
N GLY A 132 21.19 8.46 -7.49
CA GLY A 132 22.21 7.91 -8.38
C GLY A 132 22.34 8.65 -9.73
N THR A 133 21.41 9.55 -10.04
CA THR A 133 21.41 10.41 -11.23
C THR A 133 22.04 11.80 -11.00
N TRP A 134 22.26 12.22 -9.75
CA TRP A 134 22.84 13.55 -9.42
C TRP A 134 24.27 13.68 -9.88
N LYS A 135 24.90 14.86 -10.02
CA LYS A 135 26.30 14.90 -10.47
C LYS A 135 27.25 14.48 -9.34
N LYS A 136 28.51 14.11 -9.66
CA LYS A 136 29.50 13.67 -8.65
C LYS A 136 29.70 14.74 -7.57
N GLN A 137 29.75 16.01 -7.98
CA GLN A 137 29.89 17.15 -7.08
C GLN A 137 28.69 17.32 -6.13
N ASP A 138 27.50 16.86 -6.51
CA ASP A 138 26.28 17.00 -5.70
C ASP A 138 26.12 15.81 -4.71
N LEU A 139 26.91 14.75 -4.87
CA LEU A 139 26.91 13.59 -3.94
C LEU A 139 27.88 13.78 -2.76
N LEU A 140 28.69 14.84 -2.75
CA LEU A 140 29.74 15.08 -1.76
C LEU A 140 29.72 16.54 -1.30
N ALA A 141 30.00 16.76 -0.01
CA ALA A 141 30.24 18.11 0.51
C ALA A 141 31.67 18.63 0.21
N ALA A 142 32.66 17.78 -0.09
CA ALA A 142 34.00 18.21 -0.50
C ALA A 142 34.87 17.08 -1.10
N SER A 143 35.73 17.46 -2.06
CA SER A 143 36.90 16.76 -2.65
C SER A 143 37.11 15.26 -2.36
N SER A 144 36.59 14.39 -3.22
CA SER A 144 37.06 12.99 -3.30
C SER A 144 37.64 12.68 -4.69
N ASN A 145 38.84 12.11 -4.72
CA ASN A 145 39.47 11.57 -5.93
C ASN A 145 38.83 10.24 -6.39
N GLU A 146 37.86 9.70 -5.64
CA GLU A 146 37.22 8.43 -5.98
C GLU A 146 36.34 8.52 -7.23
N TYR A 147 36.15 7.38 -7.90
CA TYR A 147 35.17 7.28 -8.99
C TYR A 147 33.75 7.51 -8.47
N ARG A 148 32.91 8.08 -9.33
CA ARG A 148 31.51 8.37 -9.03
C ARG A 148 30.74 7.12 -8.53
N SER A 149 31.01 5.95 -9.12
CA SER A 149 30.38 4.69 -8.73
C SER A 149 30.68 4.31 -7.28
N VAL A 150 31.93 4.46 -6.84
CA VAL A 150 32.36 4.19 -5.46
C VAL A 150 31.68 5.14 -4.47
N ILE A 151 31.64 6.44 -4.81
CA ILE A 151 30.94 7.45 -4.02
C ILE A 151 29.46 7.11 -3.91
N TRP A 152 28.81 6.78 -5.03
CA TRP A 152 27.41 6.41 -5.03
C TRP A 152 27.13 5.17 -4.17
N SER A 153 27.97 4.13 -4.23
CA SER A 153 27.79 2.95 -3.37
C SER A 153 27.84 3.31 -1.88
N LYS A 154 28.75 4.18 -1.45
CA LYS A 154 28.84 4.65 -0.06
C LYS A 154 27.62 5.50 0.33
N VAL A 155 27.23 6.44 -0.53
CA VAL A 155 26.05 7.29 -0.31
C VAL A 155 24.79 6.44 -0.24
N GLN A 156 24.61 5.48 -1.15
CA GLN A 156 23.47 4.58 -1.17
C GLN A 156 23.41 3.73 0.10
N ALA A 157 24.54 3.21 0.59
CA ALA A 157 24.60 2.47 1.85
C ALA A 157 24.21 3.37 3.03
N HIS A 158 24.72 4.60 3.08
CA HIS A 158 24.37 5.56 4.11
C HIS A 158 22.88 5.91 4.09
N VAL A 159 22.32 6.19 2.91
CA VAL A 159 20.87 6.47 2.73
C VAL A 159 20.04 5.29 3.24
N ARG A 160 20.37 4.06 2.85
CA ARG A 160 19.64 2.85 3.29
C ARG A 160 19.64 2.65 4.81
N GLN A 161 20.69 3.10 5.50
CA GLN A 161 20.85 2.91 6.94
C GLN A 161 20.28 4.08 7.76
N ASN A 162 20.28 5.30 7.23
CA ASN A 162 20.05 6.51 8.01
C ASN A 162 18.83 7.33 7.55
N VAL A 163 18.33 7.10 6.33
CA VAL A 163 17.18 7.84 5.80
C VAL A 163 15.95 6.95 5.85
N LEU A 164 14.98 7.35 6.66
CA LEU A 164 13.68 6.70 6.71
C LEU A 164 12.84 7.09 5.49
N PRO A 165 11.97 6.18 5.00
CA PRO A 165 10.90 6.59 4.11
C PRO A 165 10.05 7.71 4.72
N GLU A 166 9.58 8.64 3.90
CA GLU A 166 8.87 9.84 4.34
C GLU A 166 7.65 9.48 5.21
N VAL A 167 6.85 8.51 4.77
CA VAL A 167 5.68 8.04 5.51
C VAL A 167 6.02 7.38 6.86
N VAL A 168 7.18 6.73 6.96
CA VAL A 168 7.66 6.11 8.21
C VAL A 168 8.07 7.21 9.19
N ALA A 169 8.77 8.23 8.71
CA ALA A 169 9.13 9.39 9.53
C ALA A 169 7.88 10.15 10.01
N MET A 170 6.89 10.35 9.14
CA MET A 170 5.61 10.97 9.49
C MET A 170 4.84 10.18 10.55
N ALA A 171 4.76 8.86 10.40
CA ALA A 171 4.11 7.98 11.37
C ALA A 171 4.80 8.04 12.74
N ARG A 172 6.14 7.92 12.76
CA ARG A 172 6.93 8.00 14.00
C ARG A 172 6.74 9.33 14.71
N ALA A 173 6.71 10.44 13.98
CA ALA A 173 6.47 11.78 14.55
C ALA A 173 5.10 11.92 15.25
N ARG A 174 4.15 11.05 14.92
CA ARG A 174 2.79 10.99 15.50
C ARG A 174 2.60 9.81 16.46
N ASN A 175 3.69 9.20 16.94
CA ASN A 175 3.66 8.03 17.81
C ASN A 175 2.93 6.82 17.18
N PHE A 176 3.09 6.63 15.87
CA PHE A 176 2.71 5.41 15.16
C PHE A 176 3.95 4.63 14.71
N GLU A 177 3.81 3.32 14.60
CA GLU A 177 4.82 2.45 14.03
C GLU A 177 4.39 1.99 12.64
N VAL A 178 5.33 1.90 11.70
CA VAL A 178 5.10 1.29 10.38
C VAL A 178 5.87 -0.01 10.31
N VAL A 179 5.19 -1.09 9.95
CA VAL A 179 5.77 -2.42 9.76
C VAL A 179 5.48 -2.89 8.34
N TYR A 180 6.51 -3.40 7.68
CA TYR A 180 6.41 -3.98 6.35
C TYR A 180 6.22 -5.49 6.46
N THR A 181 5.27 -6.05 5.72
CA THR A 181 5.13 -7.50 5.63
C THR A 181 6.30 -8.13 4.86
N PRO A 182 6.61 -9.41 5.07
CA PRO A 182 7.51 -10.14 4.19
C PRO A 182 7.03 -10.10 2.73
N PRO A 183 7.93 -9.89 1.74
CA PRO A 183 7.53 -9.89 0.33
C PRO A 183 6.87 -11.22 -0.08
N TYR A 184 5.82 -11.13 -0.91
CA TYR A 184 5.11 -12.29 -1.48
C TYR A 184 4.31 -13.15 -0.47
N HIS A 185 3.99 -12.59 0.70
CA HIS A 185 3.18 -13.24 1.73
C HIS A 185 1.87 -12.48 1.97
N SER A 186 0.99 -12.47 0.95
CA SER A 186 -0.34 -11.83 1.03
C SER A 186 -1.25 -12.47 2.09
N ASP A 187 -0.98 -13.72 2.47
CA ASP A 187 -1.63 -14.43 3.57
C ASP A 187 -1.43 -13.75 4.94
N LEU A 188 -0.38 -12.93 5.08
CA LEU A 188 -0.09 -12.14 6.27
C LEU A 188 -0.76 -10.76 6.26
N GLN A 189 -1.61 -10.47 5.27
CA GLN A 189 -2.35 -9.20 5.15
C GLN A 189 -3.87 -9.46 5.22
N PRO A 190 -4.49 -9.42 6.42
CA PRO A 190 -5.92 -9.61 6.63
C PRO A 190 -6.83 -8.78 5.70
N ILE A 191 -6.39 -7.60 5.27
CA ILE A 191 -7.13 -6.75 4.33
C ILE A 191 -7.38 -7.42 2.97
N GLU A 192 -6.53 -8.35 2.54
CA GLU A 192 -6.73 -9.12 1.30
C GLU A 192 -8.03 -9.95 1.35
N TYR A 193 -8.39 -10.47 2.52
CA TYR A 193 -9.67 -11.18 2.70
C TYR A 193 -10.87 -10.24 2.59
N VAL A 194 -10.77 -9.02 3.12
CA VAL A 194 -11.81 -8.00 2.97
C VAL A 194 -11.93 -7.55 1.52
N CYS A 195 -10.81 -7.35 0.84
CA CYS A 195 -10.78 -7.07 -0.60
C CYS A 195 -11.44 -8.19 -1.42
N ALA A 196 -11.15 -9.45 -1.10
CA ALA A 196 -11.76 -10.61 -1.75
C ALA A 196 -13.27 -10.69 -1.50
N TYR A 197 -13.72 -10.45 -0.27
CA TYR A 197 -15.13 -10.39 0.09
C TYR A 197 -15.88 -9.30 -0.69
N LEU A 198 -15.32 -8.08 -0.72
CA LEU A 198 -15.89 -6.95 -1.46
C LEU A 198 -15.99 -7.24 -2.97
N LYS A 199 -14.94 -7.82 -3.56
CA LYS A 199 -14.94 -8.22 -4.97
C LYS A 199 -16.02 -9.26 -5.24
N GLY A 200 -16.16 -10.26 -4.36
CA GLY A 200 -17.22 -11.25 -4.44
C GLY A 200 -18.62 -10.64 -4.34
N GLY A 201 -18.82 -9.56 -3.58
CA GLY A 201 -20.13 -8.90 -3.49
C GLY A 201 -20.58 -8.16 -4.75
N VAL A 202 -19.63 -7.77 -5.63
CA VAL A 202 -19.90 -6.93 -6.82
C VAL A 202 -19.98 -7.77 -8.10
N GLY A 203 -19.28 -8.90 -8.15
CA GLY A 203 -19.22 -9.77 -9.33
C GLY A 203 -20.27 -10.87 -9.36
#